data_AF-A0A6G0UNH8-F1
#
_entry.id   AF-A0A6G0UNH8-F1
#
_cell.length_a   1.000
_cell.length_b   1.000
_cell.length_c   1.000
_cell.angle_alpha   90.00
_cell.angle_beta   90.00
_cell.angle_gamma   90.00
#
_symmetry.space_group_name_H-M   'P 1'
#
loop_
_entity.id
_entity.type
_entity.pdbx_description
1 polymer ?
#
loop_
_entity_poly.entity_id
_entity_poly.type
_entity_poly.pdbx_seq_one_letter_code
_entity_poly.pdbx_strand_id
1 'polypeptide(L)'
;MKLLDNIVLTEITGKICENAIDCAVDFRLEPYSSKMISTDKRSWKNANGTNVNEPQILSPPEELPLSHSLGFNNLATFDSHRLRHFSERSLSGSDNDENLAQMVGTISRKTLFNLTQMLNTSFLDYDFSNKKGPSFALVASYQNVRESCDRFLTPVVDGYNRFSYALWDAIEEEIKPSDCVIYKYISSSEVDPFTEDGVLWHFNYLFHNRNLKRFLLMSCRALYMQNSDEGEADEDWPVQYEYLDHTADVQLHSWGSTFEEAVEQLVIAFYSYHTSDPTTIERDYSMDVGGKGHDRESMIYNLLEECLYLFETEPFFIGRTVKILEYKKEENQIMIRSHGESFDKKKHPCGTAVKAITYSGMQIHDNVDGKAHIYLIVDI
;
A
#
# COMPACT_ATOMS: atom_id res chain seq x y z
N MET A 1 -24.01 16.20 -8.54
CA MET A 1 -23.39 16.53 -9.86
C MET A 1 -23.64 15.39 -10.84
N LYS A 2 -23.47 15.59 -12.15
CA LYS A 2 -23.66 14.49 -13.13
C LYS A 2 -22.32 13.78 -13.41
N LEU A 3 -22.23 12.50 -13.04
CA LEU A 3 -21.14 11.60 -13.44
C LEU A 3 -21.14 11.45 -14.98
N LEU A 4 -19.95 11.43 -15.56
CA LEU A 4 -19.71 11.21 -16.97
C LEU A 4 -19.15 9.81 -17.16
N ASP A 5 -19.70 9.04 -18.09
CA ASP A 5 -19.18 7.70 -18.39
C ASP A 5 -17.88 7.83 -19.18
N ASN A 6 -16.83 7.16 -18.71
CA ASN A 6 -15.56 7.04 -19.43
C ASN A 6 -15.01 5.61 -19.25
N ILE A 7 -15.18 4.79 -20.29
CA ILE A 7 -14.82 3.37 -20.30
C ILE A 7 -13.31 3.18 -20.08
N VAL A 8 -12.47 4.05 -20.65
CA VAL A 8 -11.02 3.95 -20.53
C VAL A 8 -10.58 4.09 -19.08
N LEU A 9 -11.13 5.08 -18.37
CA LEU A 9 -10.84 5.27 -16.95
C LEU A 9 -11.32 4.08 -16.12
N THR A 10 -12.50 3.53 -16.41
CA THR A 10 -13.04 2.35 -15.74
C THR A 10 -12.18 1.10 -15.95
N GLU A 11 -11.69 0.87 -17.17
CA GLU A 11 -10.80 -0.26 -17.48
C GLU A 11 -9.46 -0.14 -16.75
N ILE A 12 -8.89 1.07 -16.69
CA ILE A 12 -7.62 1.32 -15.99
C ILE A 12 -7.80 1.14 -14.48
N THR A 13 -8.88 1.67 -13.89
CA THR A 13 -9.15 1.48 -12.46
C THR A 13 -9.35 0.01 -12.13
N GLY A 14 -10.07 -0.74 -12.98
CA GLY A 14 -10.26 -2.18 -12.83
C GLY A 14 -8.94 -2.94 -12.80
N LYS A 15 -8.02 -2.64 -13.74
CA LYS A 15 -6.69 -3.25 -13.75
C LYS A 15 -5.86 -2.92 -12.51
N ILE A 16 -5.95 -1.69 -11.98
CA ILE A 16 -5.25 -1.32 -10.75
C ILE A 16 -5.77 -2.15 -9.57
N CYS A 17 -7.09 -2.31 -9.46
CA CYS A 17 -7.72 -3.12 -8.42
C CYS A 17 -7.40 -4.62 -8.58
N GLU A 18 -7.43 -5.15 -9.80
CA GLU A 18 -7.17 -6.57 -10.10
C GLU A 18 -5.72 -6.99 -9.87
N ASN A 19 -4.76 -6.07 -10.07
CA ASN A 19 -3.34 -6.32 -9.84
C ASN A 19 -2.89 -5.85 -8.45
N ALA A 20 -3.81 -5.48 -7.57
CA ALA A 20 -3.47 -5.14 -6.19
C ALA A 20 -2.89 -6.36 -5.46
N ILE A 21 -1.75 -6.15 -4.81
CA ILE A 21 -1.01 -7.14 -4.03
C ILE A 21 -1.03 -6.70 -2.57
N ASP A 22 -1.15 -7.67 -1.66
CA ASP A 22 -1.01 -7.52 -0.21
C ASP A 22 -2.11 -6.70 0.49
N CYS A 23 -2.94 -5.99 -0.26
CA CYS A 23 -4.06 -5.19 0.22
C CYS A 23 -5.14 -5.07 -0.86
N ALA A 24 -6.39 -4.85 -0.45
CA ALA A 24 -7.48 -4.58 -1.37
C ALA A 24 -7.44 -3.09 -1.73
N VAL A 25 -7.34 -2.77 -3.01
CA VAL A 25 -7.31 -1.38 -3.47
C VAL A 25 -8.69 -1.01 -4.04
N ASP A 26 -9.34 -0.02 -3.44
CA ASP A 26 -10.51 0.66 -4.01
C ASP A 26 -10.02 1.95 -4.68
N PHE A 27 -9.84 1.90 -6.00
CA PHE A 27 -9.36 3.00 -6.83
C PHE A 27 -10.48 3.53 -7.72
N ARG A 28 -10.77 4.83 -7.60
CA ARG A 28 -11.86 5.52 -8.29
C ARG A 28 -11.34 6.69 -9.09
N LEU A 29 -11.73 6.74 -10.36
CA LEU A 29 -11.38 7.80 -11.29
C LEU A 29 -12.64 8.26 -12.02
N GLU A 30 -13.32 9.25 -11.43
CA GLU A 30 -14.70 9.59 -11.77
C GLU A 30 -14.80 11.03 -12.31
N PRO A 31 -15.06 11.21 -13.62
CA PRO A 31 -15.25 12.53 -14.20
C PRO A 31 -16.68 13.03 -14.00
N TYR A 32 -16.83 14.29 -13.62
CA TYR A 32 -18.11 14.93 -13.37
C TYR A 32 -18.28 16.23 -14.16
N SER A 33 -19.50 16.49 -14.63
CA SER A 33 -19.85 17.80 -15.20
C SER A 33 -20.02 18.86 -14.10
N SER A 34 -19.44 20.05 -14.28
CA SER A 34 -19.62 21.19 -13.37
C SER A 34 -21.03 21.82 -13.40
N LYS A 35 -21.94 21.32 -14.25
CA LYS A 35 -23.35 21.75 -14.26
C LYS A 35 -24.11 21.08 -13.11
N MET A 36 -24.63 21.89 -12.20
CA MET A 36 -25.57 21.44 -11.16
C MET A 36 -26.84 20.87 -11.78
N ILE A 37 -27.22 19.67 -11.35
CA ILE A 37 -28.52 19.07 -11.67
C ILE A 37 -29.63 19.69 -10.81
N SER A 38 -30.90 19.37 -11.11
CA SER A 38 -32.07 19.97 -10.42
C SER A 38 -32.05 19.75 -8.91
N THR A 39 -31.63 18.58 -8.46
CA THR A 39 -31.46 18.23 -7.04
C THR A 39 -30.36 19.07 -6.40
N ASP A 40 -29.17 19.15 -7.01
CA ASP A 40 -28.06 19.98 -6.54
C ASP A 40 -28.48 21.45 -6.39
N LYS A 41 -29.27 22.00 -7.33
CA LYS A 41 -29.76 23.38 -7.25
C LYS A 41 -30.67 23.62 -6.04
N ARG A 42 -31.46 22.62 -5.64
CA ARG A 42 -32.30 22.70 -4.44
C ARG A 42 -31.42 22.66 -3.18
N SER A 43 -30.46 21.74 -3.12
CA SER A 43 -29.51 21.63 -2.00
C SER A 43 -28.65 22.89 -1.85
N TRP A 44 -28.17 23.48 -2.95
CA TRP A 44 -27.43 24.75 -2.97
C TRP A 44 -28.23 25.92 -2.39
N LYS A 45 -29.54 25.98 -2.68
CA LYS A 45 -30.43 27.02 -2.15
C LYS A 45 -30.68 26.85 -0.65
N ASN A 46 -30.77 25.61 -0.17
CA ASN A 46 -30.96 25.31 1.25
C ASN A 46 -29.68 25.57 2.07
N ALA A 47 -28.52 25.29 1.50
CA ALA A 47 -27.22 25.47 2.17
C ALA A 47 -26.78 26.95 2.26
N ASN A 48 -27.24 27.82 1.36
CA ASN A 48 -26.90 29.23 1.39
C ASN A 48 -28.01 30.08 2.02
N GLY A 49 -27.80 30.46 3.29
CA GLY A 49 -28.47 31.60 3.90
C GLY A 49 -28.03 32.96 3.32
N THR A 50 -28.37 34.06 3.98
CA THR A 50 -28.31 35.46 3.49
C THR A 50 -26.93 36.03 3.14
N ASN A 51 -25.82 35.31 3.31
CA ASN A 51 -24.47 35.84 3.07
C ASN A 51 -23.70 34.94 2.09
N VAL A 52 -23.80 35.21 0.78
CA VAL A 52 -23.57 34.22 -0.30
C VAL A 52 -22.11 34.16 -0.82
N ASN A 53 -21.29 35.17 -0.55
CA ASN A 53 -20.04 35.36 -1.31
C ASN A 53 -18.72 35.30 -0.52
N GLU A 54 -18.76 35.06 0.80
CA GLU A 54 -17.51 35.03 1.57
C GLU A 54 -16.75 33.70 1.35
N PRO A 55 -15.52 33.74 0.82
CA PRO A 55 -14.71 32.55 0.61
C PRO A 55 -14.25 31.97 1.95
N GLN A 56 -14.02 30.66 1.98
CA GLN A 56 -13.48 29.98 3.17
C GLN A 56 -11.99 29.74 3.03
N ILE A 57 -11.31 29.74 4.17
CA ILE A 57 -9.89 29.42 4.28
C ILE A 57 -9.74 27.90 4.18
N LEU A 58 -8.75 27.46 3.39
CA LEU A 58 -8.38 26.05 3.26
C LEU A 58 -7.39 25.64 4.35
N SER A 59 -7.15 24.34 4.49
CA SER A 59 -6.01 23.88 5.28
C SER A 59 -4.69 24.20 4.57
N PRO A 60 -3.59 24.40 5.33
CA PRO A 60 -2.27 24.52 4.76
C PRO A 60 -1.95 23.32 3.85
N PRO A 61 -1.13 23.51 2.80
CA PRO A 61 -0.60 22.39 2.03
C PRO A 61 0.17 21.48 2.99
N GLU A 62 -0.12 20.19 3.00
CA GLU A 62 0.77 19.23 3.68
C GLU A 62 2.11 19.26 2.94
N GLU A 63 3.20 19.56 3.65
CA GLU A 63 4.54 19.32 3.11
C GLU A 63 4.63 17.84 2.75
N LEU A 64 4.92 17.54 1.47
CA LEU A 64 5.28 16.18 1.08
C LEU A 64 6.38 15.74 2.04
N PRO A 65 6.25 14.59 2.74
CA PRO A 65 7.30 14.15 3.63
C PRO A 65 8.56 13.94 2.79
N LEU A 66 9.50 14.87 2.90
CA LEU A 66 10.88 14.67 2.53
C LEU A 66 11.37 13.50 3.37
N SER A 67 11.46 12.31 2.76
CA SER A 67 12.09 11.12 3.33
C SER A 67 11.80 10.90 4.82
N HIS A 68 10.55 10.60 5.17
CA HIS A 68 10.32 9.78 6.35
C HIS A 68 10.27 8.34 5.88
N SER A 69 11.36 7.63 6.15
CA SER A 69 11.41 6.19 6.08
C SER A 69 10.24 5.62 6.87
N LEU A 70 9.77 4.46 6.43
CA LEU A 70 9.11 3.50 7.29
C LEU A 70 9.86 3.43 8.62
N GLY A 71 9.10 3.44 9.71
CA GLY A 71 9.60 3.68 11.06
C GLY A 71 10.76 2.77 11.43
N PHE A 72 11.93 3.36 11.63
CA PHE A 72 12.98 2.83 12.49
C PHE A 72 13.28 3.90 13.54
N ASN A 73 12.85 3.62 14.76
CA ASN A 73 13.38 4.32 15.93
C ASN A 73 14.85 3.95 16.06
N ASN A 74 15.75 4.93 15.95
CA ASN A 74 17.05 4.83 16.58
C ASN A 74 17.31 6.03 17.49
N LEU A 75 17.56 5.66 18.74
CA LEU A 75 17.79 6.45 19.93
C LEU A 75 19.26 6.90 19.96
N ALA A 76 19.57 8.20 20.08
CA ALA A 76 20.65 8.68 20.95
C ALA A 76 20.78 10.21 20.99
N THR A 77 20.83 10.71 22.23
CA THR A 77 21.43 11.97 22.72
C THR A 77 20.78 13.27 22.22
N PHE A 78 20.03 14.02 23.04
CA PHE A 78 20.51 14.66 24.26
C PHE A 78 19.41 14.89 25.30
N ASP A 79 19.82 14.71 26.54
CA ASP A 79 19.06 14.86 27.76
C ASP A 79 18.87 16.35 28.14
N SER A 80 17.87 16.57 29.00
CA SER A 80 17.65 17.73 29.85
C SER A 80 17.19 19.05 29.21
N HIS A 81 15.88 19.34 29.30
CA HIS A 81 15.33 20.05 30.46
C HIS A 81 13.81 20.29 30.30
N ARG A 82 13.04 19.81 31.28
CA ARG A 82 11.72 20.36 31.62
C ARG A 82 11.81 21.89 31.75
N LEU A 83 10.79 22.63 31.30
CA LEU A 83 10.03 23.61 32.11
C LEU A 83 9.05 24.46 31.27
N ARG A 84 7.80 24.46 31.77
CA ARG A 84 6.86 25.60 31.92
C ARG A 84 6.03 26.11 30.74
N HIS A 85 4.72 25.97 30.92
CA HIS A 85 3.71 26.98 30.62
C HIS A 85 4.24 28.41 30.80
N PHE A 86 4.13 29.25 29.76
CA PHE A 86 3.98 30.69 29.89
C PHE A 86 3.04 31.24 28.82
N SER A 87 2.01 31.91 29.33
CA SER A 87 1.13 32.85 28.66
C SER A 87 1.88 33.92 27.88
N GLU A 88 1.24 34.36 26.79
CA GLU A 88 1.31 35.66 26.10
C GLU A 88 2.51 36.58 26.41
N ARG A 89 3.28 36.85 25.36
CA ARG A 89 3.97 38.13 25.18
C ARG A 89 3.95 38.54 23.72
N SER A 90 3.20 39.60 23.44
CA SER A 90 3.26 40.37 22.21
C SER A 90 4.66 40.97 22.04
N LEU A 91 5.34 40.68 20.93
CA LEU A 91 6.54 41.39 20.47
C LEU A 91 6.64 41.29 18.93
N SER A 92 6.22 42.38 18.27
CA SER A 92 6.95 43.08 17.21
C SER A 92 7.62 42.26 16.09
N GLY A 93 6.94 42.19 14.94
CA GLY A 93 7.46 42.50 13.60
C GLY A 93 8.80 41.90 13.16
N SER A 94 8.72 40.81 12.41
CA SER A 94 9.67 40.51 11.33
C SER A 94 8.97 39.67 10.26
N ASP A 95 8.67 40.31 9.11
CA ASP A 95 8.54 39.86 7.71
C ASP A 95 8.47 38.35 7.33
N ASN A 96 7.85 37.50 8.16
CA ASN A 96 7.63 36.08 7.87
C ASN A 96 6.13 35.71 7.75
N ASP A 97 5.21 36.62 8.08
CA ASP A 97 3.77 36.37 7.98
C ASP A 97 3.24 36.40 6.53
N GLU A 98 3.95 37.04 5.59
CA GLU A 98 3.55 37.02 4.18
C GLU A 98 3.69 35.61 3.58
N ASN A 99 4.72 34.84 3.96
CA ASN A 99 4.89 33.47 3.45
C ASN A 99 3.85 32.49 4.02
N LEU A 100 3.40 32.68 5.26
CA LEU A 100 2.35 31.84 5.85
C LEU A 100 0.96 32.18 5.28
N ALA A 101 0.68 33.47 5.06
CA ALA A 101 -0.55 33.92 4.42
C ALA A 101 -0.64 33.52 2.93
N GLN A 102 0.51 33.31 2.29
CA GLN A 102 0.59 32.95 0.87
C GLN A 102 0.42 31.44 0.60
N MET A 103 0.55 30.59 1.63
CA MET A 103 0.32 29.14 1.52
C MET A 103 -1.13 28.73 1.80
N VAL A 104 -1.87 29.50 2.60
CA VAL A 104 -3.26 29.15 2.95
C VAL A 104 -4.23 29.68 1.89
N GLY A 105 -4.56 28.82 0.94
CA GLY A 105 -5.50 29.15 -0.13
C GLY A 105 -6.92 29.46 0.36
N THR A 106 -7.70 30.14 -0.48
CA THR A 106 -9.14 30.33 -0.25
C THR A 106 -9.96 29.55 -1.27
N ILE A 107 -11.16 29.12 -0.86
CA ILE A 107 -12.11 28.42 -1.71
C ILE A 107 -13.46 29.14 -1.73
N SER A 108 -14.02 29.31 -2.94
CA SER A 108 -15.37 29.84 -3.07
C SER A 108 -16.39 28.83 -2.53
N ARG A 109 -17.48 29.30 -1.90
CA ARG A 109 -18.56 28.42 -1.43
C ARG A 109 -19.15 27.55 -2.52
N LYS A 110 -19.21 28.05 -3.75
CA LYS A 110 -19.71 27.29 -4.91
C LYS A 110 -18.77 26.14 -5.25
N THR A 111 -17.46 26.38 -5.26
CA THR A 111 -16.48 25.31 -5.47
C THR A 111 -16.56 24.30 -4.34
N LEU A 112 -16.55 24.76 -3.08
CA LEU A 112 -16.65 23.89 -1.91
C LEU A 112 -17.88 22.99 -1.97
N PHE A 113 -19.06 23.56 -2.26
CA PHE A 113 -20.29 22.80 -2.44
C PHE A 113 -20.19 21.74 -3.55
N ASN A 114 -19.58 22.10 -4.69
CA ASN A 114 -19.37 21.14 -5.77
C ASN A 114 -18.41 20.01 -5.36
N LEU A 115 -17.34 20.31 -4.61
CA LEU A 115 -16.40 19.31 -4.08
C LEU A 115 -17.12 18.33 -3.15
N THR A 116 -17.85 18.86 -2.16
CA THR A 116 -18.69 18.08 -1.25
C THR A 116 -19.71 17.23 -2.00
N GLN A 117 -20.34 17.78 -3.03
CA GLN A 117 -21.36 17.06 -3.79
C GLN A 117 -20.76 15.94 -4.65
N MET A 118 -19.49 16.04 -5.09
CA MET A 118 -18.80 14.91 -5.72
C MET A 118 -18.60 13.78 -4.72
N LEU A 119 -18.11 14.09 -3.52
CA LEU A 119 -17.89 13.08 -2.47
C LEU A 119 -19.21 12.38 -2.10
N ASN A 120 -20.30 13.12 -1.89
CA ASN A 120 -21.64 12.56 -1.66
C ASN A 120 -22.16 11.69 -2.83
N THR A 121 -21.73 11.97 -4.06
CA THR A 121 -22.16 11.18 -5.24
C THR A 121 -21.34 9.89 -5.35
N SER A 122 -20.03 9.94 -5.07
CA SER A 122 -19.13 8.79 -5.09
C SER A 122 -19.38 7.83 -3.92
N PHE A 123 -19.62 8.37 -2.73
CA PHE A 123 -19.75 7.61 -1.48
C PHE A 123 -21.16 7.77 -0.92
N LEU A 124 -22.10 6.99 -1.45
CA LEU A 124 -23.54 7.13 -1.18
C LEU A 124 -23.92 6.88 0.29
N ASP A 125 -23.11 6.10 1.01
CA ASP A 125 -23.34 5.75 2.41
C ASP A 125 -22.84 6.82 3.39
N TYR A 126 -22.20 7.87 2.89
CA TYR A 126 -21.52 8.90 3.68
C TYR A 126 -22.05 10.30 3.39
N ASP A 127 -22.13 11.14 4.44
CA ASP A 127 -22.56 12.53 4.32
C ASP A 127 -21.39 13.51 4.53
N PHE A 128 -20.99 14.16 3.43
CA PHE A 128 -19.97 15.19 3.41
C PHE A 128 -20.55 16.61 3.49
N SER A 129 -21.87 16.78 3.62
CA SER A 129 -22.57 18.07 3.52
C SER A 129 -22.09 19.12 4.54
N ASN A 130 -21.53 18.68 5.66
CA ASN A 130 -21.02 19.54 6.73
C ASN A 130 -19.54 19.91 6.60
N LYS A 131 -18.82 19.35 5.60
CA LYS A 131 -17.39 19.61 5.40
C LYS A 131 -17.15 21.07 4.99
N LYS A 132 -16.11 21.67 5.58
CA LYS A 132 -15.77 23.10 5.43
C LYS A 132 -14.45 23.26 4.69
N GLY A 133 -14.06 24.50 4.40
CA GLY A 133 -12.77 24.83 3.78
C GLY A 133 -11.56 24.08 4.38
N PRO A 134 -11.42 24.00 5.72
CA PRO A 134 -10.31 23.27 6.36
C PRO A 134 -10.28 21.74 6.09
N SER A 135 -11.37 21.14 5.62
CA SER A 135 -11.36 19.73 5.18
C SER A 135 -10.69 19.54 3.81
N PHE A 136 -10.17 20.61 3.21
CA PHE A 136 -9.52 20.60 1.92
C PHE A 136 -8.22 21.41 1.96
N ALA A 137 -7.24 21.00 1.16
CA ALA A 137 -6.01 21.76 0.89
C ALA A 137 -5.81 21.96 -0.60
N LEU A 138 -5.10 23.03 -0.98
CA LEU A 138 -4.62 23.20 -2.36
C LEU A 138 -3.38 22.35 -2.59
N VAL A 139 -3.32 21.73 -3.78
CA VAL A 139 -2.12 21.02 -4.24
C VAL A 139 -1.38 21.92 -5.22
N ALA A 140 -0.07 22.08 -5.00
CA ALA A 140 0.76 23.03 -5.74
C ALA A 140 0.88 22.72 -7.24
N SER A 141 0.96 21.44 -7.60
CA SER A 141 1.13 21.02 -8.99
C SER A 141 0.54 19.64 -9.26
N TYR A 142 0.19 19.37 -10.52
CA TYR A 142 -0.15 18.02 -10.99
C TYR A 142 1.00 17.03 -10.79
N GLN A 143 2.25 17.49 -10.92
CA GLN A 143 3.43 16.65 -10.72
C GLN A 143 3.48 16.10 -9.28
N ASN A 144 3.13 16.91 -8.28
CA ASN A 144 3.08 16.46 -6.88
C ASN A 144 2.01 15.38 -6.67
N VAL A 145 0.87 15.48 -7.38
CA VAL A 145 -0.17 14.45 -7.35
C VAL A 145 0.38 13.16 -7.93
N ARG A 146 1.02 13.24 -9.10
CA ARG A 146 1.59 12.09 -9.80
C ARG A 146 2.61 11.35 -8.94
N GLU A 147 3.60 12.07 -8.42
CA GLU A 147 4.62 11.52 -7.54
C GLU A 147 4.03 10.92 -6.25
N SER A 148 2.99 11.54 -5.70
CA SER A 148 2.30 10.98 -4.53
C SER A 148 1.56 9.69 -4.86
N CYS A 149 0.80 9.64 -5.95
CA CYS A 149 0.07 8.45 -6.36
C CYS A 149 1.01 7.30 -6.73
N ASP A 150 2.07 7.59 -7.50
CA ASP A 150 3.06 6.59 -7.88
C ASP A 150 3.75 6.00 -6.63
N ARG A 151 4.05 6.81 -5.61
CA ARG A 151 4.62 6.33 -4.34
C ARG A 151 3.72 5.34 -3.61
N PHE A 152 2.40 5.57 -3.61
CA PHE A 152 1.45 4.68 -2.93
C PHE A 152 1.13 3.42 -3.75
N LEU A 153 1.01 3.55 -5.08
CA LEU A 153 0.57 2.46 -5.94
C LEU A 153 1.71 1.53 -6.39
N THR A 154 2.94 2.03 -6.55
CA THR A 154 4.08 1.20 -6.97
C THR A 154 4.32 -0.03 -6.07
N PRO A 155 4.29 0.07 -4.73
CA PRO A 155 4.52 -1.09 -3.87
C PRO A 155 3.33 -2.04 -3.76
N VAL A 156 2.09 -1.58 -4.00
CA VAL A 156 0.87 -2.40 -3.77
C VAL A 156 0.17 -2.87 -5.04
N VAL A 157 0.68 -2.53 -6.22
CA VAL A 157 0.07 -2.97 -7.47
C VAL A 157 1.13 -3.62 -8.35
N ASP A 158 0.97 -4.93 -8.59
CA ASP A 158 1.91 -5.67 -9.42
C ASP A 158 1.99 -5.07 -10.82
N GLY A 159 3.23 -4.89 -11.28
CA GLY A 159 3.49 -4.30 -12.59
C GLY A 159 3.02 -2.84 -12.78
N TYR A 160 2.77 -2.05 -11.72
CA TYR A 160 2.29 -0.65 -11.80
C TYR A 160 3.00 0.19 -12.88
N ASN A 161 4.32 0.05 -12.99
CA ASN A 161 5.14 0.75 -13.96
C ASN A 161 4.73 0.51 -15.44
N ARG A 162 4.04 -0.60 -15.75
CA ARG A 162 3.58 -0.93 -17.11
C ARG A 162 2.32 -0.18 -17.51
N PHE A 163 1.46 0.18 -16.56
CA PHE A 163 0.18 0.86 -16.82
C PHE A 163 0.09 2.27 -16.24
N SER A 164 1.06 2.71 -15.43
CA SER A 164 1.14 4.10 -14.95
C SER A 164 1.13 5.12 -16.08
N TYR A 165 1.83 4.84 -17.20
CA TYR A 165 1.77 5.69 -18.39
C TYR A 165 0.35 5.81 -18.95
N ALA A 166 -0.36 4.69 -19.11
CA ALA A 166 -1.72 4.67 -19.62
C ALA A 166 -2.70 5.39 -18.69
N LEU A 167 -2.55 5.24 -17.37
CA LEU A 167 -3.33 5.97 -16.37
C LEU A 167 -3.17 7.48 -16.54
N TRP A 168 -1.94 7.97 -16.60
CA TRP A 168 -1.68 9.40 -16.67
C TRP A 168 -2.04 10.00 -18.04
N ASP A 169 -1.89 9.24 -19.12
CA ASP A 169 -2.34 9.64 -20.46
C ASP A 169 -3.87 9.79 -20.52
N ALA A 170 -4.61 8.82 -19.96
CA ALA A 170 -6.07 8.90 -19.89
C ALA A 170 -6.56 10.07 -19.02
N ILE A 171 -5.85 10.41 -17.94
CA ILE A 171 -6.15 11.60 -17.12
C ILE A 171 -5.85 12.89 -17.90
N GLU A 172 -4.75 12.94 -18.65
CA GLU A 172 -4.41 14.08 -19.50
C GLU A 172 -5.50 14.34 -20.55
N GLU A 173 -5.98 13.29 -21.21
CA GLU A 173 -7.07 13.37 -22.19
C GLU A 173 -8.40 13.81 -21.55
N GLU A 174 -8.76 13.26 -20.38
CA GLU A 174 -10.06 13.52 -19.76
C GLU A 174 -10.16 14.91 -19.13
N ILE A 175 -9.13 15.39 -18.43
CA ILE A 175 -9.24 16.60 -17.61
C ILE A 175 -8.19 17.68 -17.87
N LYS A 176 -7.11 17.39 -18.62
CA LYS A 176 -5.98 18.31 -18.82
C LYS A 176 -5.48 18.88 -17.49
N PRO A 177 -4.87 18.05 -16.62
CA PRO A 177 -4.54 18.41 -15.25
C PRO A 177 -3.64 19.63 -15.11
N SER A 178 -2.85 19.98 -16.14
CA SER A 178 -2.07 21.22 -16.18
C SER A 178 -2.92 22.50 -16.14
N ASP A 179 -4.18 22.43 -16.60
CA ASP A 179 -5.15 23.52 -16.59
C ASP A 179 -6.09 23.47 -15.36
N CYS A 180 -5.86 22.55 -14.42
CA CYS A 180 -6.72 22.33 -13.26
C CYS A 180 -6.28 23.14 -12.04
N VAL A 181 -7.27 23.55 -11.24
CA VAL A 181 -7.03 23.78 -9.81
C VAL A 181 -7.26 22.46 -9.10
N ILE A 182 -6.27 22.01 -8.31
CA ILE A 182 -6.29 20.70 -7.66
C ILE A 182 -6.46 20.88 -6.16
N TYR A 183 -7.41 20.15 -5.60
CA TYR A 183 -7.66 20.09 -4.17
C TYR A 183 -7.37 18.69 -3.65
N LYS A 184 -6.91 18.59 -2.41
CA LYS A 184 -6.84 17.34 -1.65
C LYS A 184 -7.93 17.38 -0.57
N TYR A 185 -8.76 16.35 -0.46
CA TYR A 185 -9.64 16.17 0.69
C TYR A 185 -8.83 15.56 1.83
N ILE A 186 -8.96 16.16 3.02
CA ILE A 186 -8.28 15.74 4.24
C ILE A 186 -9.34 15.16 5.18
N SER A 187 -9.22 13.87 5.49
CA SER A 187 -10.03 13.27 6.55
C SER A 187 -9.63 13.87 7.89
N SER A 188 -10.60 14.50 8.56
CA SER A 188 -10.50 14.85 9.97
C SER A 188 -11.08 13.72 10.83
N SER A 189 -10.92 13.79 12.15
CA SER A 189 -11.33 12.80 13.17
C SER A 189 -12.83 12.39 13.22
N GLU A 190 -13.61 12.73 12.19
CA GLU A 190 -14.97 12.24 11.98
C GLU A 190 -14.92 10.93 11.17
N VAL A 191 -15.87 10.03 11.42
CA VAL A 191 -15.98 8.78 10.66
C VAL A 191 -16.35 9.11 9.22
N ASP A 192 -15.47 8.76 8.28
CA ASP A 192 -15.67 8.86 6.84
C ASP A 192 -15.05 7.62 6.15
N PRO A 193 -15.25 7.38 4.84
CA PRO A 193 -14.83 6.13 4.19
C PRO A 193 -13.32 5.87 4.23
N PHE A 194 -12.53 6.86 4.65
CA PHE A 194 -11.07 6.82 4.66
C PHE A 194 -10.50 6.68 6.08
N THR A 195 -11.35 6.78 7.10
CA THR A 195 -11.00 6.56 8.51
C THR A 195 -11.67 5.30 9.08
N GLU A 196 -12.31 4.50 8.22
CA GLU A 196 -12.81 3.16 8.56
C GLU A 196 -11.69 2.24 9.07
N ASP A 197 -12.06 1.30 9.93
CA ASP A 197 -11.14 0.25 10.38
C ASP A 197 -10.65 -0.56 9.18
N GLY A 198 -9.35 -0.86 9.16
CA GLY A 198 -8.70 -1.57 8.05
C GLY A 198 -8.22 -0.69 6.90
N VAL A 199 -8.50 0.62 6.88
CA VAL A 199 -7.87 1.52 5.89
C VAL A 199 -6.39 1.71 6.25
N LEU A 200 -5.49 1.17 5.43
CA LEU A 200 -4.05 1.28 5.60
C LEU A 200 -3.55 2.67 5.23
N TRP A 201 -3.98 3.16 4.07
CA TRP A 201 -3.70 4.49 3.57
C TRP A 201 -4.74 4.89 2.53
N HIS A 202 -4.84 6.20 2.29
CA HIS A 202 -5.73 6.74 1.29
C HIS A 202 -5.20 8.05 0.70
N PHE A 203 -5.71 8.42 -0.47
CA PHE A 203 -5.57 9.76 -1.02
C PHE A 203 -6.81 10.15 -1.80
N ASN A 204 -7.14 11.44 -1.79
CA ASN A 204 -8.36 11.97 -2.37
C ASN A 204 -8.09 13.30 -3.06
N TYR A 205 -7.88 13.26 -4.38
CA TYR A 205 -7.60 14.43 -5.21
C TYR A 205 -8.83 14.82 -6.04
N LEU A 206 -9.11 16.12 -6.10
CA LEU A 206 -10.25 16.69 -6.81
C LEU A 206 -9.73 17.73 -7.80
N PHE A 207 -9.77 17.42 -9.09
CA PHE A 207 -9.33 18.30 -10.16
C PHE A 207 -10.51 19.14 -10.63
N HIS A 208 -10.29 20.43 -10.86
CA HIS A 208 -11.30 21.33 -11.43
C HIS A 208 -10.74 22.05 -12.65
N ASN A 209 -11.18 21.64 -13.83
CA ASN A 209 -10.90 22.33 -15.08
C ASN A 209 -12.07 23.28 -15.42
N ARG A 210 -11.85 24.59 -15.22
CA ARG A 210 -12.88 25.62 -15.48
C ARG A 210 -13.20 25.76 -16.96
N ASN A 211 -12.22 25.52 -17.84
CA ASN A 211 -12.37 25.64 -19.29
C ASN A 211 -13.24 24.51 -19.84
N LEU A 212 -12.98 23.28 -19.38
CA LEU A 212 -13.79 22.10 -19.73
C LEU A 212 -15.13 22.05 -18.99
N LYS A 213 -15.31 22.87 -17.94
CA LYS A 213 -16.48 22.80 -17.03
C LYS A 213 -16.66 21.39 -16.49
N ARG A 214 -15.54 20.80 -16.07
CA ARG A 214 -15.43 19.41 -15.65
C ARG A 214 -14.65 19.34 -14.35
N PHE A 215 -15.03 18.37 -13.52
CA PHE A 215 -14.26 17.92 -12.38
C PHE A 215 -13.83 16.47 -12.59
N LEU A 216 -12.75 16.06 -11.94
CA LEU A 216 -12.34 14.67 -11.84
C LEU A 216 -12.07 14.36 -10.37
N LEU A 217 -12.73 13.35 -9.83
CA LEU A 217 -12.39 12.76 -8.53
C LEU A 217 -11.42 11.62 -8.77
N MET A 218 -10.26 11.69 -8.13
CA MET A 218 -9.31 10.59 -8.04
C MET A 218 -9.17 10.21 -6.57
N SER A 219 -9.78 9.09 -6.20
CA SER A 219 -9.81 8.58 -4.84
C SER A 219 -9.21 7.19 -4.80
N CYS A 220 -8.36 6.94 -3.82
CA CYS A 220 -7.81 5.63 -3.55
C CYS A 220 -7.85 5.38 -2.07
N ARG A 221 -8.27 4.18 -1.69
CA ARG A 221 -8.00 3.63 -0.36
C ARG A 221 -7.45 2.22 -0.50
N ALA A 222 -6.35 1.96 0.20
CA ALA A 222 -5.87 0.61 0.43
C ALA A 222 -6.50 0.12 1.72
N LEU A 223 -7.22 -0.98 1.60
CA LEU A 223 -7.84 -1.69 2.69
C LEU A 223 -6.95 -2.89 2.99
N TYR A 224 -6.68 -3.10 4.27
CA TYR A 224 -6.18 -4.37 4.73
C TYR A 224 -7.11 -5.44 4.18
N MET A 225 -6.54 -6.42 3.47
CA MET A 225 -7.29 -7.63 3.20
C MET A 225 -7.46 -8.30 4.56
N GLN A 226 -8.59 -8.01 5.22
CA GLN A 226 -9.21 -9.06 5.99
C GLN A 226 -9.41 -10.16 4.95
N ASN A 227 -8.53 -11.16 4.97
CA ASN A 227 -8.90 -12.43 4.38
C ASN A 227 -10.32 -12.66 4.86
N SER A 228 -11.22 -13.01 3.95
CA SER A 228 -12.58 -13.43 4.25
C SER A 228 -12.59 -14.76 5.04
N ASP A 229 -11.67 -14.88 5.98
CA ASP A 229 -11.30 -15.95 6.90
C ASP A 229 -11.24 -15.37 8.34
N GLU A 230 -11.57 -14.10 8.59
CA GLU A 230 -11.79 -13.62 9.97
C GLU A 230 -13.15 -14.09 10.56
N GLY A 231 -13.86 -14.96 9.84
CA GLY A 231 -15.03 -15.70 10.31
C GLY A 231 -14.83 -17.22 10.43
N GLU A 232 -13.73 -17.78 9.95
CA GLU A 232 -13.41 -19.20 10.09
C GLU A 232 -11.96 -19.32 10.55
N ALA A 233 -11.79 -19.77 11.79
CA ALA A 233 -10.50 -20.09 12.38
C ALA A 233 -9.59 -20.79 11.37
N ASP A 234 -8.34 -20.32 11.26
CA ASP A 234 -7.19 -21.09 10.79
C ASP A 234 -7.56 -22.17 9.75
N GLU A 235 -7.99 -21.80 8.54
CA GLU A 235 -7.87 -22.75 7.43
C GLU A 235 -6.37 -22.89 7.16
N ASP A 236 -5.78 -23.91 7.81
CA ASP A 236 -4.42 -24.37 7.65
C ASP A 236 -4.04 -24.28 6.17
N TRP A 237 -3.21 -23.31 5.81
CA TRP A 237 -2.42 -23.41 4.60
C TRP A 237 -1.79 -24.81 4.64
N PRO A 238 -2.06 -25.67 3.64
CA PRO A 238 -1.74 -27.07 3.79
C PRO A 238 -0.23 -27.17 4.04
N VAL A 239 0.12 -27.65 5.23
CA VAL A 239 1.50 -27.87 5.64
C VAL A 239 1.98 -29.05 4.79
N GLN A 240 2.71 -28.73 3.74
CA GLN A 240 3.20 -29.70 2.76
C GLN A 240 4.71 -29.82 2.84
N TYR A 241 5.21 -29.86 4.06
CA TYR A 241 6.60 -30.13 4.36
C TYR A 241 6.73 -30.92 5.66
N GLU A 242 7.85 -31.61 5.80
CA GLU A 242 8.24 -32.32 7.01
C GLU A 242 9.75 -32.22 7.21
N TYR A 243 10.19 -32.48 8.44
CA TYR A 243 11.61 -32.56 8.80
C TYR A 243 11.98 -34.02 8.99
N LEU A 244 13.02 -34.46 8.30
CA LEU A 244 13.53 -35.82 8.36
C LEU A 244 14.90 -35.82 9.06
N ASP A 245 15.12 -36.82 9.92
CA ASP A 245 16.41 -37.02 10.58
C ASP A 245 17.47 -37.38 9.54
N HIS A 246 18.57 -36.63 9.53
CA HIS A 246 19.72 -36.93 8.68
C HIS A 246 20.99 -37.04 9.53
N THR A 247 21.93 -37.88 9.10
CA THR A 247 23.19 -38.12 9.84
C THR A 247 24.09 -36.89 10.00
N ALA A 248 23.86 -35.83 9.22
CA ALA A 248 24.58 -34.57 9.32
C ALA A 248 23.88 -33.61 10.29
N ASP A 249 22.60 -33.28 10.02
CA ASP A 249 21.81 -32.30 10.78
C ASP A 249 20.30 -32.57 10.57
N VAL A 250 19.61 -31.79 9.73
CA VAL A 250 18.19 -32.00 9.39
C VAL A 250 17.98 -31.94 7.88
N GLN A 251 17.07 -32.78 7.38
CA GLN A 251 16.62 -32.74 5.99
C GLN A 251 15.22 -32.13 5.92
N LEU A 252 15.09 -31.03 5.18
CA LEU A 252 13.83 -30.44 4.77
C LEU A 252 13.26 -31.27 3.62
N HIS A 253 12.03 -31.76 3.78
CA HIS A 253 11.27 -32.39 2.71
C HIS A 253 10.01 -31.56 2.48
N SER A 254 9.76 -31.13 1.25
CA SER A 254 8.58 -30.37 0.85
C SER A 254 7.96 -30.95 -0.41
N TRP A 255 6.64 -30.79 -0.56
CA TRP A 255 5.91 -31.26 -1.72
C TRP A 255 4.82 -30.27 -2.14
N GLY A 256 4.35 -30.41 -3.38
CA GLY A 256 3.30 -29.58 -3.96
C GLY A 256 2.67 -30.24 -5.19
N SER A 257 1.49 -29.77 -5.59
CA SER A 257 0.84 -30.23 -6.84
C SER A 257 1.67 -29.80 -8.07
N THR A 258 2.46 -28.74 -7.91
CA THR A 258 3.40 -28.22 -8.90
C THR A 258 4.80 -28.07 -8.27
N PHE A 259 5.82 -27.93 -9.12
CA PHE A 259 7.18 -27.66 -8.65
C PHE A 259 7.22 -26.33 -7.90
N GLU A 260 6.45 -25.36 -8.39
CA GLU A 260 6.26 -24.05 -7.81
C GLU A 260 5.73 -24.15 -6.36
N GLU A 261 4.63 -24.87 -6.16
CA GLU A 261 4.08 -25.11 -4.82
C GLU A 261 5.09 -25.80 -3.90
N ALA A 262 5.86 -26.79 -4.39
CA ALA A 262 6.88 -27.45 -3.59
C ALA A 262 7.99 -26.47 -3.15
N VAL A 263 8.40 -25.54 -4.01
CA VAL A 263 9.38 -24.50 -3.65
C VAL A 263 8.79 -23.51 -2.64
N GLU A 264 7.54 -23.09 -2.79
CA GLU A 264 6.85 -22.23 -1.79
C GLU A 264 6.89 -22.90 -0.40
N GLN A 265 6.57 -24.19 -0.34
CA GLN A 265 6.57 -24.99 0.89
C GLN A 265 7.97 -25.19 1.45
N LEU A 266 8.99 -25.35 0.60
CA LEU A 266 10.39 -25.46 1.03
C LEU A 266 10.86 -24.21 1.77
N VAL A 267 10.55 -23.02 1.24
CA VAL A 267 10.94 -21.74 1.86
C VAL A 267 10.17 -21.52 3.17
N ILE A 268 8.90 -21.91 3.22
CA ILE A 268 8.12 -21.90 4.47
C ILE A 268 8.74 -22.87 5.49
N ALA A 269 9.12 -24.09 5.09
CA ALA A 269 9.78 -25.06 5.95
C ALA A 269 11.10 -24.53 6.50
N PHE A 270 11.89 -23.86 5.66
CA PHE A 270 13.14 -23.22 6.04
C PHE A 270 12.93 -22.17 7.15
N TYR A 271 12.06 -21.17 6.93
CA TYR A 271 11.79 -20.15 7.95
C TYR A 271 11.13 -20.71 9.20
N SER A 272 10.21 -21.65 9.03
CA SER A 272 9.50 -22.32 10.12
C SER A 272 10.42 -23.12 11.03
N TYR A 273 11.62 -23.50 10.59
CA TYR A 273 12.58 -24.22 11.43
C TYR A 273 13.24 -23.31 12.49
N HIS A 274 13.34 -22.00 12.21
CA HIS A 274 13.93 -21.01 13.11
C HIS A 274 13.02 -20.65 14.31
N THR A 275 11.74 -21.02 14.28
CA THR A 275 10.76 -20.82 15.37
C THR A 275 10.13 -22.14 15.78
N SER A 276 9.84 -22.34 17.05
CA SER A 276 9.09 -23.54 17.49
C SER A 276 7.59 -23.44 17.21
N ASP A 277 7.10 -22.26 16.83
CA ASP A 277 5.70 -22.01 16.52
C ASP A 277 5.56 -21.03 15.33
N PRO A 278 5.45 -21.53 14.09
CA PRO A 278 5.28 -20.71 12.90
C PRO A 278 3.97 -19.91 12.87
N THR A 279 2.98 -20.26 13.69
CA THR A 279 1.70 -19.51 13.75
C THR A 279 1.86 -18.13 14.38
N THR A 280 2.95 -17.93 15.15
CA THR A 280 3.28 -16.63 15.77
C THR A 280 3.81 -15.59 14.78
N ILE A 281 4.13 -15.99 13.55
CA ILE A 281 4.65 -15.09 12.52
C ILE A 281 3.49 -14.40 11.82
N GLU A 282 3.41 -13.08 11.97
CA GLU A 282 2.44 -12.22 11.29
C GLU A 282 2.95 -11.80 9.90
N ARG A 283 2.05 -11.32 9.03
CA ARG A 283 2.35 -10.92 7.65
C ARG A 283 2.47 -9.40 7.52
N ASP A 284 3.35 -8.80 8.32
CA ASP A 284 3.49 -7.35 8.44
C ASP A 284 4.07 -6.69 7.18
N TYR A 285 5.05 -7.33 6.54
CA TYR A 285 5.65 -6.87 5.30
C TYR A 285 6.16 -8.03 4.45
N SER A 286 6.60 -7.73 3.23
CA SER A 286 7.08 -8.73 2.28
C SER A 286 8.49 -8.44 1.77
N MET A 287 9.20 -9.51 1.40
CA MET A 287 10.53 -9.46 0.81
C MET A 287 10.54 -10.25 -0.49
N ASP A 288 11.02 -9.63 -1.57
CA ASP A 288 11.23 -10.30 -2.85
C ASP A 288 12.63 -10.92 -2.87
N VAL A 289 12.69 -12.22 -3.12
CA VAL A 289 13.93 -13.01 -3.09
C VAL A 289 14.11 -13.72 -4.41
N GLY A 290 15.32 -13.65 -4.96
CA GLY A 290 15.66 -14.23 -6.25
C GLY A 290 16.68 -15.35 -6.13
N GLY A 291 16.45 -16.45 -6.85
CA GLY A 291 17.43 -17.52 -7.01
C GLY A 291 17.80 -17.68 -8.48
N LYS A 292 19.09 -17.76 -8.80
CA LYS A 292 19.57 -18.07 -10.15
C LYS A 292 20.67 -19.12 -10.11
N GLY A 293 20.49 -20.21 -10.86
CA GLY A 293 21.42 -21.34 -10.90
C GLY A 293 21.90 -21.68 -12.30
N HIS A 294 22.83 -22.63 -12.39
CA HIS A 294 23.16 -23.32 -13.64
C HIS A 294 22.25 -24.52 -13.92
N ASP A 295 21.54 -24.99 -12.89
CA ASP A 295 20.52 -26.04 -12.91
C ASP A 295 19.45 -25.76 -11.83
N ARG A 296 18.46 -26.64 -11.72
CA ARG A 296 17.37 -26.48 -10.73
C ARG A 296 17.86 -26.56 -9.28
N GLU A 297 18.85 -27.40 -9.00
CA GLU A 297 19.38 -27.60 -7.65
C GLU A 297 20.13 -26.35 -7.18
N SER A 298 21.01 -25.81 -8.01
CA SER A 298 21.73 -24.56 -7.74
C SER A 298 20.82 -23.34 -7.66
N MET A 299 19.73 -23.32 -8.43
CA MET A 299 18.72 -22.27 -8.34
C MET A 299 18.04 -22.27 -6.96
N ILE A 300 17.64 -23.44 -6.46
CA ILE A 300 17.03 -23.59 -5.13
C ILE A 300 18.04 -23.29 -4.02
N TYR A 301 19.28 -23.75 -4.16
CA TYR A 301 20.34 -23.45 -3.21
C TYR A 301 20.54 -21.94 -3.07
N ASN A 302 20.73 -21.23 -4.18
CA ASN A 302 20.95 -19.78 -4.17
C ASN A 302 19.70 -19.03 -3.66
N LEU A 303 18.49 -19.53 -3.95
CA LEU A 303 17.25 -18.97 -3.40
C LEU A 303 17.24 -19.02 -1.87
N LEU A 304 17.54 -20.20 -1.29
CA LEU A 304 17.56 -20.35 0.16
C LEU A 304 18.74 -19.60 0.80
N GLU A 305 19.87 -19.47 0.10
CA GLU A 305 21.02 -18.70 0.59
C GLU A 305 20.64 -17.22 0.78
N GLU A 306 19.91 -16.65 -0.16
CA GLU A 306 19.34 -15.30 -0.02
C GLU A 306 18.29 -15.24 1.11
N CYS A 307 17.44 -16.26 1.27
CA CYS A 307 16.52 -16.33 2.41
C CYS A 307 17.24 -16.36 3.77
N LEU A 308 18.35 -17.10 3.86
CA LEU A 308 19.21 -17.17 5.05
C LEU A 308 19.87 -15.81 5.31
N TYR A 309 20.39 -15.17 4.26
CA TYR A 309 20.96 -13.82 4.36
C TYR A 309 19.95 -12.81 4.95
N LEU A 310 18.70 -12.84 4.47
CA LEU A 310 17.63 -11.97 4.99
C LEU A 310 17.27 -12.25 6.45
N PHE A 311 17.42 -13.49 6.90
CA PHE A 311 17.19 -13.86 8.29
C PHE A 311 18.37 -13.43 9.20
N GLU A 312 19.61 -13.52 8.72
CA GLU A 312 20.81 -13.22 9.53
C GLU A 312 21.18 -11.74 9.57
N THR A 313 20.72 -10.95 8.60
CA THR A 313 21.01 -9.50 8.50
C THR A 313 19.77 -8.67 8.79
N GLU A 314 19.95 -7.40 9.22
CA GLU A 314 18.81 -6.49 9.42
C GLU A 314 17.97 -6.42 8.12
N PRO A 315 16.64 -6.69 8.18
CA PRO A 315 15.77 -6.59 9.35
C PRO A 315 15.47 -7.91 10.11
N PHE A 316 16.25 -8.97 9.93
CA PHE A 316 16.06 -10.32 10.49
C PHE A 316 14.75 -10.94 10.05
N PHE A 317 14.50 -10.93 8.74
CA PHE A 317 13.20 -11.30 8.18
C PHE A 317 12.91 -12.80 8.35
N ILE A 318 11.68 -13.11 8.78
CA ILE A 318 11.15 -14.48 8.86
C ILE A 318 9.81 -14.57 8.12
N GLY A 319 9.70 -15.50 7.17
CA GLY A 319 8.53 -15.66 6.30
C GLY A 319 7.45 -16.59 6.88
N ARG A 320 6.18 -16.18 6.76
CA ARG A 320 4.98 -16.99 7.08
C ARG A 320 4.34 -17.64 5.85
N THR A 321 4.36 -16.94 4.71
CA THR A 321 3.77 -17.41 3.44
C THR A 321 4.62 -16.97 2.27
N VAL A 322 4.71 -17.81 1.24
CA VAL A 322 5.58 -17.59 0.09
C VAL A 322 4.79 -17.76 -1.20
N LYS A 323 5.04 -16.90 -2.19
CA LYS A 323 4.48 -16.98 -3.53
C LYS A 323 5.52 -16.82 -4.61
N ILE A 324 5.45 -17.65 -5.65
CA ILE A 324 6.31 -17.48 -6.83
C ILE A 324 5.75 -16.36 -7.70
N LEU A 325 6.60 -15.35 -7.95
CA LEU A 325 6.29 -14.24 -8.85
C LEU A 325 6.69 -14.59 -10.30
N GLU A 326 7.84 -15.23 -10.48
CA GLU A 326 8.36 -15.58 -11.79
C GLU A 326 9.21 -16.86 -11.70
N TYR A 327 8.99 -17.79 -12.64
CA TYR A 327 9.85 -18.97 -12.81
C TYR A 327 10.23 -19.14 -14.29
N LYS A 328 11.50 -18.90 -14.60
CA LYS A 328 12.09 -19.07 -15.93
C LYS A 328 12.87 -20.38 -15.98
N LYS A 329 12.17 -21.46 -16.32
CA LYS A 329 12.73 -22.82 -16.37
C LYS A 329 13.98 -22.95 -17.26
N GLU A 330 14.01 -22.28 -18.41
CA GLU A 330 15.15 -22.35 -19.35
C GLU A 330 16.39 -21.60 -18.84
N GLU A 331 16.19 -20.58 -18.01
CA GLU A 331 17.26 -19.74 -17.46
C GLU A 331 17.69 -20.17 -16.05
N ASN A 332 17.01 -21.19 -15.48
CA ASN A 332 17.14 -21.60 -14.07
C ASN A 332 17.09 -20.39 -13.12
N GLN A 333 16.07 -19.55 -13.31
CA GLN A 333 15.84 -18.37 -12.50
C GLN A 333 14.44 -18.41 -11.88
N ILE A 334 14.35 -18.07 -10.60
CA ILE A 334 13.11 -17.98 -9.85
C ILE A 334 13.09 -16.68 -9.03
N MET A 335 11.92 -16.07 -8.93
CA MET A 335 11.64 -14.95 -8.04
C MET A 335 10.44 -15.30 -7.18
N ILE A 336 10.57 -15.12 -5.88
CA ILE A 336 9.51 -15.32 -4.90
C ILE A 336 9.22 -14.02 -4.16
N ARG A 337 8.01 -13.92 -3.62
CA ARG A 337 7.65 -13.00 -2.56
C ARG A 337 7.36 -13.78 -1.29
N SER A 338 8.05 -13.43 -0.21
CA SER A 338 7.78 -13.98 1.11
C SER A 338 7.11 -12.90 1.96
N HIS A 339 5.95 -13.20 2.54
CA HIS A 339 5.27 -12.34 3.53
C HIS A 339 5.59 -12.82 4.93
N GLY A 340 5.88 -11.90 5.82
CA GLY A 340 6.27 -12.21 7.18
C GLY A 340 6.56 -10.94 7.97
N GLU A 341 7.50 -11.03 8.89
CA GLU A 341 7.88 -9.91 9.76
C GLU A 341 9.36 -10.02 10.16
N SER A 342 9.83 -9.08 10.98
CA SER A 342 11.13 -9.16 11.62
C SER A 342 11.09 -10.13 12.80
N PHE A 343 12.07 -11.03 12.88
CA PHE A 343 12.19 -11.97 13.98
C PHE A 343 12.44 -11.24 15.32
N ASP A 344 11.50 -11.37 16.25
CA ASP A 344 11.60 -10.88 17.63
C ASP A 344 11.64 -12.07 18.60
N LYS A 345 12.76 -12.21 19.32
CA LYS A 345 12.97 -13.24 20.36
C LYS A 345 11.91 -13.23 21.47
N LYS A 346 11.17 -12.15 21.66
CA LYS A 346 10.09 -12.06 22.65
C LYS A 346 8.76 -12.60 22.11
N LYS A 347 8.51 -12.46 20.81
CA LYS A 347 7.29 -12.88 20.13
C LYS A 347 7.42 -14.31 19.62
N HIS A 348 8.55 -14.62 18.99
CA HIS A 348 8.81 -15.88 18.33
C HIS A 348 9.59 -16.82 19.27
N PRO A 349 9.01 -17.94 19.72
CA PRO A 349 9.72 -18.89 20.55
C PRO A 349 10.88 -19.49 19.76
N CYS A 350 12.09 -19.38 20.33
CA CYS A 350 13.32 -19.73 19.63
C CYS A 350 13.32 -21.21 19.21
N GLY A 351 13.32 -21.46 17.89
CA GLY A 351 13.54 -22.78 17.29
C GLY A 351 15.04 -23.09 17.19
N THR A 352 15.43 -23.86 16.17
CA THR A 352 16.85 -24.12 15.89
C THR A 352 17.27 -23.30 14.69
N ALA A 353 18.36 -22.54 14.80
CA ALA A 353 18.79 -21.65 13.74
C ALA A 353 19.57 -22.40 12.67
N VAL A 354 19.07 -22.42 11.43
CA VAL A 354 19.85 -22.87 10.28
C VAL A 354 21.07 -21.96 10.10
N LYS A 355 22.26 -22.55 9.95
CA LYS A 355 23.55 -21.87 9.75
C LYS A 355 24.03 -21.94 8.30
N ALA A 356 23.70 -23.01 7.59
CA ALA A 356 24.11 -23.18 6.20
C ALA A 356 23.17 -24.12 5.44
N ILE A 357 23.09 -23.89 4.14
CA ILE A 357 22.39 -24.77 3.20
C ILE A 357 23.42 -25.67 2.54
N THR A 358 23.08 -26.93 2.29
CA THR A 358 24.00 -27.90 1.69
C THR A 358 23.51 -28.40 0.34
N TYR A 359 24.43 -28.52 -0.61
CA TYR A 359 24.18 -29.17 -1.90
C TYR A 359 24.12 -30.70 -1.79
N SER A 360 24.81 -31.26 -0.79
CA SER A 360 24.98 -32.71 -0.66
C SER A 360 23.65 -33.38 -0.36
N GLY A 361 23.17 -34.23 -1.27
CA GLY A 361 21.92 -34.98 -1.08
C GLY A 361 20.65 -34.19 -1.41
N MET A 362 20.77 -33.05 -2.12
CA MET A 362 19.61 -32.38 -2.69
C MET A 362 18.95 -33.26 -3.76
N GLN A 363 17.63 -33.38 -3.72
CA GLN A 363 16.87 -34.18 -4.68
C GLN A 363 15.59 -33.46 -5.08
N ILE A 364 15.34 -33.41 -6.39
CA ILE A 364 14.12 -32.84 -6.97
C ILE A 364 13.44 -33.93 -7.78
N HIS A 365 12.27 -34.36 -7.35
CA HIS A 365 11.49 -35.39 -8.01
C HIS A 365 10.20 -34.80 -8.59
N ASP A 366 10.07 -34.87 -9.90
CA ASP A 366 8.84 -34.48 -10.60
C ASP A 366 7.89 -35.67 -10.69
N ASN A 367 6.59 -35.45 -10.45
CA ASN A 367 5.50 -36.42 -10.66
C ASN A 367 5.59 -37.73 -9.84
N VAL A 368 6.05 -37.67 -8.59
CA VAL A 368 5.88 -38.78 -7.64
C VAL A 368 4.48 -38.65 -7.05
N ASP A 369 3.63 -39.67 -7.23
CA ASP A 369 2.22 -39.66 -6.79
C ASP A 369 1.41 -38.44 -7.30
N GLY A 370 1.79 -37.90 -8.47
CA GLY A 370 1.16 -36.70 -9.06
C GLY A 370 1.58 -35.38 -8.42
N LYS A 371 2.66 -35.37 -7.63
CA LYS A 371 3.22 -34.20 -6.93
C LYS A 371 4.69 -34.01 -7.27
N ALA A 372 5.18 -32.79 -7.07
CA ALA A 372 6.60 -32.48 -7.04
C ALA A 372 7.12 -32.59 -5.60
N HIS A 373 8.30 -33.16 -5.42
CA HIS A 373 8.96 -33.34 -4.12
C HIS A 373 10.37 -32.76 -4.15
N ILE A 374 10.76 -32.06 -3.09
CA ILE A 374 12.10 -31.49 -2.92
C ILE A 374 12.66 -31.92 -1.56
N TYR A 375 13.86 -32.48 -1.58
CA TYR A 375 14.63 -32.85 -0.39
C TYR A 375 15.91 -32.03 -0.35
N LEU A 376 16.20 -31.44 0.80
CA LEU A 376 17.36 -30.57 1.00
C LEU A 376 17.88 -30.68 2.43
N ILE A 377 19.20 -30.71 2.61
CA ILE A 377 19.82 -30.79 3.94
C ILE A 377 20.33 -29.41 4.35
N VAL A 378 20.09 -29.05 5.61
CA VAL A 378 20.58 -27.80 6.24
C VAL A 378 21.39 -28.12 7.50
N ASP A 379 22.42 -27.31 7.74
CA ASP A 379 23.27 -27.31 8.95
C ASP A 379 22.66 -26.37 10.00
N ILE A 380 22.60 -26.79 11.27
CA ILE A 380 21.81 -26.16 12.35
C ILE A 380 22.64 -25.80 13.59
#